data_AF-A0AAQ3TUQ5-F1
#
_entry.id   AF-A0AAQ3TUQ5-F1
#
_cell.length_a   1.000
_cell.length_b   1.000
_cell.length_c   1.000
_cell.angle_alpha   90.00
_cell.angle_beta   90.00
_cell.angle_gamma   90.00
#
_symmetry.space_group_name_H-M   'P 1'
#
loop_
_entity.id
_entity.type
_entity.pdbx_description
1 polymer ?
#
loop_
_entity_poly.entity_id
_entity_poly.type
_entity_poly.pdbx_seq_one_letter_code
_entity_poly.pdbx_strand_id
1 'polypeptide(L)'
;MVALTSLSAAPPRPSPSPATPRRWTPPPHIRTSSRRARTARSATVAAATPGTDDYHSTIRALNSRGRHVPRKSLGQNYMLNAKVNEELVAAAGVEEGDVVLEIGPGTGSLTAALLEAGATVFAVEKDKHMAALVKDRFGSTDRLKVIQEDITKFHIRSHFLPFMKEKCHTTRKHAKVVSNLPFNVSTEVVKLLLPMGDVFSVVVLMLQDETAVRLADASIQTPEYRPINVFVNFYSEPEYKFRVNKDNFFPTPKVDGAVISFKLKNAEEYPPVGSPKSFFSMVNSAFNGKRKMLRKSLQHICSSSEIEAVLHNIGLPVTITCTFGLQLTCSNTGLNDT
;
A
#
# COMPACT_ATOMS: atom_id res chain seq x y z
N MET A 1 -79.33 -5.27 -12.05
CA MET A 1 -80.47 -4.51 -11.48
C MET A 1 -81.60 -5.49 -11.21
N VAL A 2 -81.71 -5.98 -9.96
CA VAL A 2 -82.83 -6.82 -9.48
C VAL A 2 -83.15 -6.36 -8.06
N ALA A 3 -84.44 -6.43 -7.75
CA ALA A 3 -85.22 -5.70 -6.76
C ALA A 3 -84.97 -6.00 -5.27
N LEU A 4 -85.43 -5.02 -4.47
CA LEU A 4 -85.63 -4.96 -3.02
C LEU A 4 -86.85 -5.77 -2.52
N THR A 5 -86.97 -5.84 -1.18
CA THR A 5 -88.12 -6.26 -0.30
C THR A 5 -88.13 -7.73 0.12
N SER A 6 -88.43 -8.16 1.37
CA SER A 6 -89.00 -7.54 2.58
C SER A 6 -88.80 -8.47 3.81
N LEU A 7 -88.83 -7.88 5.02
CA LEU A 7 -88.85 -8.52 6.35
C LEU A 7 -90.19 -9.21 6.71
N SER A 8 -90.17 -10.26 7.55
CA SER A 8 -91.10 -10.54 8.68
C SER A 8 -90.68 -11.83 9.41
N ALA A 9 -90.15 -11.77 10.64
CA ALA A 9 -90.79 -11.95 11.96
C ALA A 9 -90.95 -13.42 12.44
N ALA A 10 -90.32 -13.73 13.58
CA ALA A 10 -90.38 -15.02 14.29
C ALA A 10 -91.27 -14.93 15.56
N PRO A 11 -91.89 -16.03 16.03
CA PRO A 11 -92.63 -16.06 17.29
C PRO A 11 -91.81 -16.64 18.48
N PRO A 12 -92.26 -16.47 19.74
CA PRO A 12 -91.37 -16.38 20.92
C PRO A 12 -91.53 -17.49 21.99
N ARG A 13 -90.67 -17.38 23.02
CA ARG A 13 -90.75 -17.79 24.47
C ARG A 13 -89.92 -19.02 24.90
N PRO A 14 -89.65 -19.23 26.21
CA PRO A 14 -89.57 -18.30 27.36
C PRO A 14 -88.28 -18.44 28.23
N SER A 15 -88.09 -17.48 29.13
CA SER A 15 -87.07 -17.36 30.20
C SER A 15 -87.25 -18.33 31.38
N PRO A 16 -86.20 -18.56 32.19
CA PRO A 16 -86.20 -17.98 33.55
C PRO A 16 -84.83 -17.47 34.08
N SER A 17 -84.88 -16.29 34.70
CA SER A 17 -84.30 -15.74 35.96
C SER A 17 -82.99 -16.26 36.63
N PRO A 18 -82.36 -15.41 37.48
CA PRO A 18 -80.92 -15.11 37.41
C PRO A 18 -80.06 -15.69 38.55
N ALA A 19 -78.75 -15.81 38.30
CA ALA A 19 -77.75 -16.17 39.31
C ALA A 19 -76.80 -14.99 39.64
N THR A 20 -76.50 -14.88 40.93
CA THR A 20 -75.82 -13.82 41.69
C THR A 20 -74.29 -13.75 41.52
N PRO A 21 -73.64 -12.63 41.88
CA PRO A 21 -72.26 -12.33 41.51
C PRO A 21 -71.23 -12.93 42.49
N ARG A 22 -70.12 -13.47 41.99
CA ARG A 22 -68.99 -13.91 42.83
C ARG A 22 -67.84 -12.91 42.83
N ARG A 23 -67.46 -12.58 44.06
CA ARG A 23 -66.44 -11.65 44.53
C ARG A 23 -65.05 -12.29 44.48
N TRP A 24 -64.04 -11.46 44.23
CA TRP A 24 -62.60 -11.77 44.27
C TRP A 24 -62.06 -12.03 45.69
N THR A 25 -61.07 -12.94 45.81
CA THR A 25 -59.84 -12.84 46.65
C THR A 25 -58.82 -13.98 46.34
N PRO A 26 -57.49 -13.78 46.52
CA PRO A 26 -56.36 -14.65 46.07
C PRO A 26 -55.84 -15.61 47.18
N PRO A 27 -55.00 -16.67 46.94
CA PRO A 27 -53.50 -16.60 46.83
C PRO A 27 -52.87 -17.85 46.08
N PRO A 28 -51.60 -18.30 46.25
CA PRO A 28 -50.28 -17.69 46.53
C PRO A 28 -49.19 -17.97 45.44
N HIS A 29 -47.97 -17.44 45.66
CA HIS A 29 -46.77 -17.48 44.80
C HIS A 29 -46.13 -18.86 44.53
N ILE A 30 -45.67 -19.12 43.28
CA ILE A 30 -44.50 -19.96 42.93
C ILE A 30 -43.74 -19.35 41.73
N ARG A 31 -42.39 -19.43 41.77
CA ARG A 31 -41.40 -18.80 40.87
C ARG A 31 -41.22 -19.48 39.50
N THR A 32 -41.01 -18.63 38.49
CA THR A 32 -40.07 -18.69 37.34
C THR A 32 -40.12 -19.85 36.33
N SER A 33 -40.50 -19.53 35.08
CA SER A 33 -39.65 -19.67 33.88
C SER A 33 -40.31 -18.97 32.67
N SER A 34 -39.71 -17.90 32.13
CA SER A 34 -40.25 -17.22 30.95
C SER A 34 -39.58 -17.74 29.67
N ARG A 35 -40.37 -18.48 28.87
CA ARG A 35 -40.09 -18.80 27.48
C ARG A 35 -40.16 -17.51 26.66
N ARG A 36 -39.03 -17.03 26.13
CA ARG A 36 -38.98 -15.84 25.27
C ARG A 36 -39.23 -16.23 23.81
N ALA A 37 -40.22 -15.59 23.20
CA ALA A 37 -40.61 -15.73 21.81
C ALA A 37 -39.46 -15.38 20.85
N ARG A 38 -39.27 -16.18 19.80
CA ARG A 38 -38.34 -15.94 18.69
C ARG A 38 -38.96 -14.90 17.75
N THR A 39 -38.54 -13.66 17.87
CA THR A 39 -38.67 -12.65 16.81
C THR A 39 -37.46 -12.76 15.89
N ALA A 40 -37.71 -13.03 14.59
CA ALA A 40 -36.69 -12.98 13.55
C ALA A 40 -36.13 -11.55 13.45
N ARG A 41 -34.88 -11.37 13.88
CA ARG A 41 -34.11 -10.15 13.63
C ARG A 41 -33.39 -10.30 12.31
N SER A 42 -33.79 -9.48 11.34
CA SER A 42 -32.98 -9.16 10.17
C SER A 42 -31.64 -8.62 10.67
N ALA A 43 -30.55 -9.31 10.36
CA ALA A 43 -29.21 -8.89 10.70
C ALA A 43 -28.79 -7.77 9.73
N THR A 44 -29.08 -6.53 10.11
CA THR A 44 -28.38 -5.37 9.58
C THR A 44 -26.88 -5.60 9.76
N VAL A 45 -26.16 -5.70 8.64
CA VAL A 45 -24.69 -5.67 8.61
C VAL A 45 -24.26 -4.38 9.30
N ALA A 46 -23.66 -4.52 10.48
CA ALA A 46 -23.13 -3.39 11.21
C ALA A 46 -22.08 -2.71 10.34
N ALA A 47 -22.24 -1.41 10.11
CA ALA A 47 -21.20 -0.55 9.58
C ALA A 47 -19.92 -0.80 10.37
N ALA A 48 -18.82 -1.08 9.65
CA ALA A 48 -17.53 -1.39 10.26
C ALA A 48 -17.10 -0.23 11.17
N THR A 49 -17.11 -0.47 12.48
CA THR A 49 -16.40 0.38 13.45
C THR A 49 -14.92 0.41 13.05
N PRO A 50 -14.20 1.55 13.14
CA PRO A 50 -12.76 1.59 12.92
C PRO A 50 -12.10 0.60 13.88
N GLY A 51 -11.74 -0.57 13.36
CA GLY A 51 -11.13 -1.62 14.14
C GLY A 51 -9.68 -1.20 14.35
N THR A 52 -9.27 -1.08 15.60
CA THR A 52 -7.85 -0.95 15.97
C THR A 52 -7.07 -2.03 15.23
N ASP A 53 -6.19 -1.62 14.31
CA ASP A 53 -5.24 -2.54 13.69
C ASP A 53 -4.43 -3.14 14.84
N ASP A 54 -4.69 -4.39 15.15
CA ASP A 54 -4.14 -5.11 16.28
C ASP A 54 -4.00 -6.59 15.94
N TYR A 55 -3.41 -7.36 16.85
CA TYR A 55 -3.20 -8.78 16.64
C TYR A 55 -4.52 -9.54 16.40
N HIS A 56 -5.57 -9.23 17.15
CA HIS A 56 -6.84 -9.95 17.10
C HIS A 56 -7.61 -9.70 15.80
N SER A 57 -7.62 -8.46 15.31
CA SER A 57 -8.19 -8.09 14.01
C SER A 57 -7.42 -8.75 12.87
N THR A 58 -6.08 -8.78 12.94
CA THR A 58 -5.22 -9.47 11.96
C THR A 58 -5.51 -10.97 11.91
N ILE A 59 -5.55 -11.65 13.06
CA ILE A 59 -5.86 -13.09 13.12
C ILE A 59 -7.28 -13.38 12.65
N ARG A 60 -8.26 -12.55 13.00
CA ARG A 60 -9.64 -12.68 12.53
C ARG A 60 -9.71 -12.55 11.00
N ALA A 61 -9.00 -11.56 10.45
CA ALA A 61 -8.91 -11.34 9.01
C ALA A 61 -8.33 -12.57 8.31
N LEU A 62 -7.21 -13.12 8.80
CA LEU A 62 -6.62 -14.35 8.27
C LEU A 62 -7.58 -15.54 8.33
N ASN A 63 -8.21 -15.76 9.48
CA ASN A 63 -9.12 -16.89 9.69
C ASN A 63 -10.41 -16.81 8.86
N SER A 64 -10.83 -15.61 8.45
CA SER A 64 -12.13 -15.37 7.80
C SER A 64 -12.39 -16.20 6.54
N ARG A 65 -11.35 -16.59 5.80
CA ARG A 65 -11.48 -17.51 4.65
C ARG A 65 -10.56 -18.73 4.78
N GLY A 66 -10.39 -19.21 6.01
CA GLY A 66 -9.73 -20.49 6.31
C GLY A 66 -8.20 -20.46 6.24
N ARG A 67 -7.57 -19.27 6.27
CA ARG A 67 -6.11 -19.17 6.37
C ARG A 67 -5.68 -18.96 7.82
N HIS A 68 -5.10 -19.99 8.41
CA HIS A 68 -4.67 -19.95 9.81
C HIS A 68 -3.26 -19.38 10.02
N VAL A 69 -2.45 -19.25 8.96
CA VAL A 69 -1.04 -18.86 9.06
C VAL A 69 -0.62 -17.92 7.91
N PRO A 70 0.17 -16.86 8.20
CA PRO A 70 0.82 -16.05 7.18
C PRO A 70 1.73 -16.86 6.24
N ARG A 71 1.77 -16.49 4.95
CA ARG A 71 2.64 -17.18 3.97
C ARG A 71 4.06 -16.64 4.05
N LYS A 72 4.92 -17.38 4.76
CA LYS A 72 6.37 -17.07 4.86
C LYS A 72 7.04 -16.92 3.48
N SER A 73 6.65 -17.72 2.49
CA SER A 73 7.20 -17.66 1.13
C SER A 73 6.87 -16.34 0.39
N LEU A 74 5.84 -15.62 0.84
CA LEU A 74 5.46 -14.32 0.29
C LEU A 74 5.99 -13.14 1.13
N GLY A 75 6.75 -13.41 2.21
CA GLY A 75 7.30 -12.35 3.07
C GLY A 75 6.26 -11.53 3.81
N GLN A 76 5.07 -12.09 4.07
CA GLN A 76 3.96 -11.38 4.72
C GLN A 76 4.27 -11.05 6.19
N ASN A 77 4.36 -9.76 6.49
CA ASN A 77 4.36 -9.21 7.85
C ASN A 77 3.29 -8.11 7.90
N TYR A 78 2.24 -8.30 8.68
CA TYR A 78 1.10 -7.39 8.77
C TYR A 78 1.33 -6.35 9.84
N MET A 79 1.02 -5.08 9.54
CA MET A 79 1.07 -3.99 10.50
C MET A 79 -0.02 -4.18 11.57
N LEU A 80 0.38 -4.05 12.84
CA LEU A 80 -0.47 -4.15 14.04
C LEU A 80 -0.65 -2.79 14.73
N ASN A 81 -0.31 -1.69 14.05
CA ASN A 81 -0.38 -0.36 14.62
C ASN A 81 -0.91 0.64 13.59
N ALA A 82 -2.17 1.04 13.77
CA ALA A 82 -2.85 1.98 12.90
C ALA A 82 -2.12 3.34 12.79
N LYS A 83 -1.48 3.80 13.88
CA LYS A 83 -0.75 5.07 13.89
C LYS A 83 0.42 5.08 12.91
N VAL A 84 1.10 3.94 12.74
CA VAL A 84 2.19 3.84 11.76
C VAL A 84 1.66 3.98 10.34
N ASN A 85 0.46 3.45 10.04
CA ASN A 85 -0.18 3.67 8.75
C ASN A 85 -0.57 5.13 8.55
N GLU A 86 -1.15 5.78 9.57
CA GLU A 86 -1.48 7.21 9.54
C GLU A 86 -0.21 8.05 9.26
N GLU A 87 0.90 7.76 9.93
CA GLU A 87 2.20 8.40 9.69
C GLU A 87 2.73 8.11 8.27
N LEU A 88 2.49 6.92 7.71
CA LEU A 88 2.85 6.55 6.34
C LEU A 88 2.07 7.40 5.31
N VAL A 89 0.75 7.54 5.53
CA VAL A 89 -0.15 8.34 4.71
C VAL A 89 0.22 9.83 4.80
N ALA A 90 0.55 10.31 6.01
CA ALA A 90 1.00 11.68 6.24
C ALA A 90 2.36 11.96 5.60
N ALA A 91 3.32 11.02 5.64
CA ALA A 91 4.62 11.15 5.00
C ALA A 91 4.52 11.25 3.46
N ALA A 92 3.48 10.65 2.87
CA ALA A 92 3.15 10.81 1.45
C ALA A 92 2.34 12.09 1.16
N GLY A 93 1.94 12.82 2.20
CA GLY A 93 1.10 14.01 2.11
C GLY A 93 -0.20 13.73 1.38
N VAL A 94 -0.81 12.55 1.58
CA VAL A 94 -2.06 12.18 0.90
C VAL A 94 -3.18 13.11 1.34
N GLU A 95 -3.90 13.65 0.36
CA GLU A 95 -5.04 14.54 0.56
C GLU A 95 -6.29 13.94 -0.08
N GLU A 96 -7.46 14.48 0.30
CA GLU A 96 -8.72 14.11 -0.32
C GLU A 96 -8.65 14.30 -1.86
N GLY A 97 -9.17 13.30 -2.57
CA GLY A 97 -9.18 13.28 -4.04
C GLY A 97 -7.88 12.79 -4.68
N ASP A 98 -6.85 12.46 -3.91
CA ASP A 98 -5.64 11.83 -4.47
C ASP A 98 -5.90 10.41 -4.97
N VAL A 99 -5.22 10.03 -6.05
CA VAL A 99 -5.17 8.64 -6.52
C VAL A 99 -3.88 8.00 -6.01
N VAL A 100 -4.01 6.88 -5.30
CA VAL A 100 -2.89 6.19 -4.66
C VAL A 100 -2.77 4.76 -5.19
N LEU A 101 -1.57 4.38 -5.61
CA LEU A 101 -1.20 2.98 -5.84
C LEU A 101 -0.72 2.37 -4.51
N GLU A 102 -1.36 1.28 -4.10
CA GLU A 102 -0.95 0.45 -2.97
C GLU A 102 -0.49 -0.93 -3.47
N ILE A 103 0.70 -1.37 -3.04
CA ILE A 103 1.29 -2.66 -3.40
C ILE A 103 1.27 -3.55 -2.17
N GLY A 104 0.60 -4.69 -2.26
CA GLY A 104 0.50 -5.66 -1.17
C GLY A 104 -0.35 -5.16 0.00
N PRO A 105 -1.66 -4.86 -0.20
CA PRO A 105 -2.54 -4.37 0.87
C PRO A 105 -2.71 -5.36 2.03
N GLY A 106 -2.47 -6.66 1.83
CA GLY A 106 -2.53 -7.67 2.90
C GLY A 106 -3.91 -7.75 3.55
N THR A 107 -4.00 -7.44 4.84
CA THR A 107 -5.27 -7.37 5.59
C THR A 107 -6.09 -6.10 5.30
N GLY A 108 -5.54 -5.16 4.53
CA GLY A 108 -6.18 -3.89 4.19
C GLY A 108 -6.07 -2.83 5.29
N SER A 109 -5.10 -2.96 6.19
CA SER A 109 -4.84 -2.02 7.29
C SER A 109 -4.37 -0.66 6.75
N LEU A 110 -3.36 -0.63 5.87
CA LEU A 110 -2.95 0.60 5.17
C LEU A 110 -4.04 1.11 4.21
N THR A 111 -4.72 0.20 3.49
CA THR A 111 -5.88 0.56 2.65
C THR A 111 -6.94 1.34 3.41
N ALA A 112 -7.23 0.96 4.67
CA ALA A 112 -8.19 1.69 5.51
C ALA A 112 -7.75 3.14 5.73
N ALA A 113 -6.50 3.34 6.18
CA ALA A 113 -5.95 4.68 6.43
C ALA A 113 -5.94 5.56 5.16
N LEU A 114 -5.63 4.98 4.00
CA LEU A 114 -5.68 5.71 2.71
C LEU A 114 -7.11 6.13 2.34
N LEU A 115 -8.09 5.24 2.52
CA LEU A 115 -9.50 5.55 2.25
C LEU A 115 -10.07 6.57 3.26
N GLU A 116 -9.63 6.52 4.51
CA GLU A 116 -10.00 7.49 5.55
C GLU A 116 -9.44 8.88 5.24
N ALA A 117 -8.23 8.97 4.68
CA ALA A 117 -7.64 10.22 4.19
C ALA A 117 -8.31 10.78 2.92
N GLY A 118 -9.37 10.15 2.41
CA GLY A 118 -10.11 10.64 1.24
C GLY A 118 -9.51 10.21 -0.10
N ALA A 119 -8.53 9.31 -0.13
CA ALA A 119 -7.92 8.85 -1.37
C ALA A 119 -8.81 7.88 -2.15
N THR A 120 -8.54 7.78 -3.44
CA THR A 120 -8.95 6.67 -4.31
C THR A 120 -7.78 5.71 -4.48
N VAL A 121 -7.94 4.48 -4.04
CA VAL A 121 -6.87 3.48 -3.94
C VAL A 121 -6.97 2.47 -5.07
N PHE A 122 -5.85 2.27 -5.76
CA PHE A 122 -5.62 1.14 -6.67
C PHE A 122 -4.65 0.18 -5.99
N ALA A 123 -5.16 -0.97 -5.52
CA ALA A 123 -4.35 -1.94 -4.81
C ALA A 123 -3.96 -3.12 -5.73
N VAL A 124 -2.68 -3.50 -5.72
CA VAL A 124 -2.16 -4.69 -6.42
C VAL A 124 -1.73 -5.72 -5.39
N GLU A 125 -2.39 -6.87 -5.36
CA GLU A 125 -2.16 -7.94 -4.38
C GLU A 125 -1.88 -9.27 -5.07
N LYS A 126 -0.70 -9.84 -4.81
CA LYS A 126 -0.28 -11.13 -5.37
C LYS A 126 -1.06 -12.29 -4.78
N ASP A 127 -1.40 -12.20 -3.50
CA ASP A 127 -2.10 -13.26 -2.79
C ASP A 127 -3.61 -13.20 -3.00
N LYS A 128 -4.14 -14.13 -3.80
CA LYS A 128 -5.57 -14.28 -4.08
C LYS A 128 -6.47 -14.17 -2.85
N HIS A 129 -6.05 -14.72 -1.71
CA HIS A 129 -6.86 -14.68 -0.50
C HIS A 129 -6.92 -13.26 0.10
N MET A 130 -5.80 -12.57 0.16
CA MET A 130 -5.71 -11.20 0.66
C MET A 130 -6.43 -10.24 -0.29
N ALA A 131 -6.27 -10.42 -1.61
CA ALA A 131 -6.98 -9.64 -2.61
C ALA A 131 -8.50 -9.74 -2.42
N ALA A 132 -9.00 -10.96 -2.17
CA ALA A 132 -10.42 -11.19 -1.94
C ALA A 132 -10.90 -10.65 -0.58
N LEU A 133 -10.06 -10.74 0.45
CA LEU A 133 -10.35 -10.18 1.78
C LEU A 133 -10.52 -8.65 1.72
N VAL A 134 -9.58 -7.96 1.09
CA VAL A 134 -9.62 -6.49 0.95
C VAL A 134 -10.83 -6.07 0.11
N LYS A 135 -11.16 -6.82 -0.96
CA LYS A 135 -12.40 -6.61 -1.73
C LYS A 135 -13.65 -6.77 -0.89
N ASP A 136 -13.76 -7.78 -0.03
CA ASP A 136 -14.93 -7.94 0.83
C ASP A 136 -15.02 -6.83 1.87
N ARG A 137 -13.89 -6.50 2.51
CA ARG A 137 -13.81 -5.53 3.62
C ARG A 137 -14.25 -4.13 3.17
N PHE A 138 -13.91 -3.75 1.95
CA PHE A 138 -14.17 -2.41 1.40
C PHE A 138 -15.05 -2.44 0.15
N GLY A 139 -15.77 -3.53 -0.11
CA GLY A 139 -16.56 -3.70 -1.34
C GLY A 139 -17.73 -2.73 -1.48
N SER A 140 -18.08 -2.01 -0.40
CA SER A 140 -19.11 -0.96 -0.39
C SER A 140 -18.62 0.39 -0.91
N THR A 141 -17.31 0.62 -1.05
CA THR A 141 -16.75 1.87 -1.57
C THR A 141 -16.36 1.75 -3.04
N ASP A 142 -16.61 2.80 -3.81
CA ASP A 142 -16.20 2.96 -5.20
C ASP A 142 -14.78 3.56 -5.34
N ARG A 143 -14.19 3.95 -4.21
CA ARG A 143 -12.83 4.51 -4.11
C ARG A 143 -11.74 3.44 -4.01
N LEU A 144 -12.07 2.16 -4.16
CA LEU A 144 -11.10 1.07 -4.13
C LEU A 144 -11.21 0.18 -5.38
N LYS A 145 -10.07 -0.04 -6.03
CA LYS A 145 -9.91 -1.06 -7.07
C LYS A 145 -8.79 -2.02 -6.70
N VAL A 146 -9.12 -3.30 -6.55
CA VAL A 146 -8.13 -4.34 -6.20
C VAL A 146 -7.87 -5.25 -7.40
N ILE A 147 -6.62 -5.30 -7.84
CA ILE A 147 -6.11 -6.20 -8.87
C ILE A 147 -5.33 -7.34 -8.20
N GLN A 148 -5.66 -8.57 -8.58
CA GLN A 148 -4.95 -9.75 -8.09
C GLN A 148 -3.82 -10.09 -9.07
N GLU A 149 -2.61 -9.56 -8.86
CA GLU A 149 -1.45 -9.81 -9.71
C GLU A 149 -0.14 -9.62 -8.94
N ASP A 150 0.95 -10.22 -9.42
CA ASP A 150 2.30 -9.92 -8.98
C ASP A 150 2.75 -8.57 -9.53
N ILE A 151 3.07 -7.62 -8.64
CA ILE A 151 3.53 -6.28 -9.05
C ILE A 151 4.75 -6.32 -9.97
N THR A 152 5.63 -7.31 -9.83
CA THR A 152 6.83 -7.46 -10.67
C THR A 152 6.51 -7.87 -12.12
N LYS A 153 5.29 -8.37 -12.36
CA LYS A 153 4.76 -8.74 -13.69
C LYS A 153 3.66 -7.79 -14.16
N PHE A 154 3.23 -6.89 -13.28
CA PHE A 154 2.11 -6.00 -13.53
C PHE A 154 2.55 -4.81 -14.36
N HIS A 155 1.88 -4.62 -15.49
CA HIS A 155 2.12 -3.47 -16.35
C HIS A 155 1.37 -2.25 -15.80
N ILE A 156 2.02 -1.53 -14.86
CA ILE A 156 1.43 -0.36 -14.19
C ILE A 156 0.84 0.59 -15.23
N ARG A 157 1.59 0.91 -16.29
CA ARG A 157 1.12 1.89 -17.28
C ARG A 157 -0.20 1.50 -17.94
N SER A 158 -0.34 0.24 -18.34
CA SER A 158 -1.51 -0.24 -19.08
C SER A 158 -2.78 -0.31 -18.24
N HIS A 159 -2.64 -0.58 -16.94
CA HIS A 159 -3.79 -0.82 -16.06
C HIS A 159 -4.11 0.35 -15.13
N PHE A 160 -3.08 1.07 -14.68
CA PHE A 160 -3.21 2.17 -13.71
C PHE A 160 -3.53 3.50 -14.39
N LEU A 161 -2.88 3.87 -15.51
CA LEU A 161 -3.16 5.16 -16.15
C LEU A 161 -4.63 5.33 -16.58
N PRO A 162 -5.31 4.32 -17.19
CA PRO A 162 -6.72 4.48 -17.52
C PRO A 162 -7.58 4.73 -16.29
N PHE A 163 -7.31 4.00 -15.20
CA PHE A 163 -8.02 4.19 -13.92
C PHE A 163 -7.76 5.58 -13.32
N MET A 164 -6.51 6.02 -13.35
CA MET A 164 -6.13 7.35 -12.88
C MET A 164 -6.85 8.44 -13.68
N LYS A 165 -6.91 8.34 -15.02
CA LYS A 165 -7.63 9.30 -15.86
C LYS A 165 -9.14 9.30 -15.63
N GLU A 166 -9.72 8.14 -15.34
CA GLU A 166 -11.14 8.00 -15.03
C GLU A 166 -11.49 8.66 -13.69
N LYS A 167 -10.62 8.51 -12.67
CA LYS A 167 -10.87 8.95 -11.29
C LYS A 167 -10.32 10.35 -10.97
N CYS A 168 -9.30 10.82 -11.69
CA CYS A 168 -8.83 12.20 -11.60
C CYS A 168 -9.81 13.14 -12.31
N HIS A 169 -10.84 13.57 -11.58
CA HIS A 169 -11.63 14.75 -11.95
C HIS A 169 -10.98 16.06 -11.47
N THR A 170 -9.88 15.95 -10.73
CA THR A 170 -9.17 17.07 -10.10
C THR A 170 -8.04 17.58 -11.00
N THR A 171 -7.56 18.80 -10.73
CA THR A 171 -6.43 19.44 -11.42
C THR A 171 -5.07 18.75 -11.16
N ARG A 172 -5.02 17.70 -10.33
CA ARG A 172 -3.78 17.01 -9.97
C ARG A 172 -3.34 16.06 -11.07
N LYS A 173 -2.16 16.33 -11.63
CA LYS A 173 -1.58 15.59 -12.77
C LYS A 173 -0.96 14.24 -12.39
N HIS A 174 -0.54 14.07 -11.13
CA HIS A 174 0.26 12.92 -10.69
C HIS A 174 -0.41 12.17 -9.54
N ALA A 175 -0.26 10.85 -9.54
CA ALA A 175 -0.69 9.96 -8.47
C ALA A 175 0.42 9.84 -7.41
N LYS A 176 0.13 9.12 -6.34
CA LYS A 176 1.10 8.78 -5.29
C LYS A 176 1.22 7.26 -5.15
N VAL A 177 2.33 6.80 -4.60
CA VAL A 177 2.47 5.40 -4.17
C VAL A 177 2.68 5.38 -2.67
N VAL A 178 1.90 4.57 -1.95
CA VAL A 178 2.05 4.35 -0.51
C VAL A 178 1.94 2.87 -0.25
N SER A 179 2.97 2.23 0.31
CA SER A 179 2.95 0.76 0.46
C SER A 179 3.82 0.23 1.59
N ASN A 180 3.31 -0.79 2.28
CA ASN A 180 4.08 -1.66 3.16
C ASN A 180 4.58 -2.88 2.36
N LEU A 181 5.82 -2.81 1.85
CA LEU A 181 6.30 -3.84 0.93
C LEU A 181 6.81 -5.08 1.67
N PRO A 182 6.55 -6.29 1.12
CA PRO A 182 7.30 -7.47 1.51
C PRO A 182 8.80 -7.25 1.26
N PHE A 183 9.63 -7.53 2.26
CA PHE A 183 11.06 -7.18 2.23
C PHE A 183 11.88 -7.83 1.11
N ASN A 184 11.38 -8.91 0.50
CA ASN A 184 12.04 -9.63 -0.58
C ASN A 184 11.83 -9.00 -1.97
N VAL A 185 10.90 -8.06 -2.13
CA VAL A 185 10.60 -7.45 -3.44
C VAL A 185 10.97 -5.97 -3.53
N SER A 186 11.43 -5.37 -2.42
CA SER A 186 11.68 -3.93 -2.30
C SER A 186 12.53 -3.34 -3.43
N THR A 187 13.66 -3.97 -3.75
CA THR A 187 14.57 -3.49 -4.80
C THR A 187 13.92 -3.47 -6.19
N GLU A 188 13.16 -4.51 -6.53
CA GLU A 188 12.51 -4.62 -7.84
C GLU A 188 11.33 -3.65 -7.95
N VAL A 189 10.60 -3.43 -6.86
CA VAL A 189 9.55 -2.40 -6.80
C VAL A 189 10.14 -1.00 -6.93
N VAL A 190 11.25 -0.69 -6.26
CA VAL A 190 11.95 0.60 -6.43
C VAL A 190 12.37 0.80 -7.88
N LYS A 191 12.98 -0.21 -8.51
CA LYS A 191 13.38 -0.12 -9.94
C LYS A 191 12.20 0.06 -10.89
N LEU A 192 11.05 -0.51 -10.56
CA LEU A 192 9.83 -0.39 -11.35
C LEU A 192 9.21 1.02 -11.24
N LEU A 193 9.18 1.60 -10.04
CA LEU A 193 8.42 2.81 -9.75
C LEU A 193 9.18 4.11 -10.00
N LEU A 194 10.47 4.19 -9.64
CA LEU A 194 11.19 5.48 -9.69
C LEU A 194 11.28 6.09 -11.10
N PRO A 195 11.41 5.33 -12.20
CA PRO A 195 11.38 5.88 -13.55
C PRO A 195 10.02 6.43 -14.02
N MET A 196 8.99 6.40 -13.17
CA MET A 196 7.62 6.80 -13.51
C MET A 196 7.26 8.18 -12.95
N GLY A 197 8.20 9.13 -12.96
CA GLY A 197 7.98 10.52 -12.51
C GLY A 197 6.89 11.27 -13.28
N ASP A 198 6.59 10.85 -14.51
CA ASP A 198 5.47 11.34 -15.32
C ASP A 198 4.09 10.85 -14.83
N VAL A 199 4.07 9.85 -13.95
CA VAL A 199 2.83 9.24 -13.41
C VAL A 199 2.70 9.54 -11.93
N PHE A 200 3.79 9.41 -11.17
CA PHE A 200 3.79 9.57 -9.72
C PHE A 200 4.64 10.76 -9.29
N SER A 201 4.14 11.55 -8.35
CA SER A 201 4.91 12.66 -7.76
C SER A 201 5.79 12.20 -6.60
N VAL A 202 5.28 11.24 -5.81
CA VAL A 202 5.97 10.71 -4.64
C VAL A 202 5.70 9.22 -4.47
N VAL A 203 6.73 8.50 -4.05
CA VAL A 203 6.67 7.08 -3.68
C VAL A 203 7.10 6.96 -2.21
N VAL A 204 6.20 6.53 -1.34
CA VAL A 204 6.47 6.28 0.08
C VAL A 204 6.34 4.81 0.38
N LEU A 205 7.43 4.20 0.85
CA LEU A 205 7.52 2.77 1.09
C LEU A 205 7.98 2.50 2.51
N MET A 206 7.41 1.46 3.11
CA MET A 206 8.00 0.84 4.29
C MET A 206 8.88 -0.33 3.88
N LEU A 207 10.17 -0.24 4.21
CA LEU A 207 11.21 -1.20 3.88
C LEU A 207 11.90 -1.70 5.16
N GLN A 208 12.86 -2.62 5.04
CA GLN A 208 13.78 -2.89 6.14
C GLN A 208 14.62 -1.66 6.46
N ASP A 209 14.90 -1.42 7.73
CA ASP A 209 15.62 -0.23 8.21
C ASP A 209 16.98 -0.06 7.50
N GLU A 210 17.82 -1.10 7.47
CA GLU A 210 19.11 -1.08 6.76
C GLU A 210 18.95 -0.75 5.26
N THR A 211 17.89 -1.25 4.63
CA THR A 211 17.63 -0.96 3.21
C THR A 211 17.19 0.49 3.01
N ALA A 212 16.33 1.02 3.88
CA ALA A 212 15.92 2.41 3.83
C ALA A 212 17.11 3.35 4.07
N VAL A 213 17.91 3.11 5.11
CA VAL A 213 19.15 3.84 5.37
C VAL A 213 20.05 3.80 4.15
N ARG A 214 20.29 2.61 3.58
CA ARG A 214 21.15 2.48 2.39
C ARG A 214 20.62 3.23 1.17
N LEU A 215 19.31 3.32 0.96
CA LEU A 215 18.73 3.99 -0.20
C LEU A 215 18.66 5.51 -0.02
N ALA A 216 18.44 5.98 1.22
CA ALA A 216 18.40 7.41 1.55
C ALA A 216 19.79 8.02 1.74
N ASP A 217 20.75 7.24 2.22
CA ASP A 217 22.10 7.71 2.40
C ASP A 217 22.77 7.92 1.04
N ALA A 218 22.87 9.19 0.67
CA ALA A 218 23.55 9.66 -0.52
C ALA A 218 25.06 9.86 -0.29
N SER A 219 25.59 9.62 0.92
CA SER A 219 27.00 9.87 1.22
C SER A 219 27.91 8.95 0.40
N ILE A 220 28.75 9.60 -0.41
CA ILE A 220 29.46 9.00 -1.55
C ILE A 220 30.74 8.25 -1.11
N GLN A 221 30.86 7.91 0.16
CA GLN A 221 32.10 7.36 0.74
C GLN A 221 31.84 6.22 1.73
N THR A 222 30.66 5.62 1.67
CA THR A 222 30.31 4.46 2.49
C THR A 222 30.62 3.16 1.74
N PRO A 223 31.19 2.14 2.40
CA PRO A 223 31.31 0.78 1.87
C PRO A 223 29.99 0.18 1.36
N GLU A 224 28.85 0.80 1.70
CA GLU A 224 27.48 0.42 1.40
C GLU A 224 26.96 1.00 0.08
N TYR A 225 27.65 1.96 -0.56
CA TYR A 225 27.22 2.58 -1.82
C TYR A 225 27.24 1.58 -2.99
N ARG A 226 26.15 1.50 -3.76
CA ARG A 226 25.91 0.51 -4.83
C ARG A 226 25.29 1.16 -6.07
N PRO A 227 25.23 0.44 -7.21
CA PRO A 227 24.50 0.91 -8.40
C PRO A 227 23.06 1.39 -8.12
N ILE A 228 22.38 0.79 -7.15
CA ILE A 228 21.02 1.18 -6.78
C ILE A 228 20.97 2.60 -6.19
N ASN A 229 22.01 3.08 -5.52
CA ASN A 229 22.09 4.46 -5.02
C ASN A 229 22.11 5.46 -6.18
N VAL A 230 22.91 5.19 -7.22
CA VAL A 230 22.94 6.02 -8.43
C VAL A 230 21.58 6.00 -9.11
N PHE A 231 20.95 4.83 -9.21
CA PHE A 231 19.60 4.68 -9.78
C PHE A 231 18.55 5.51 -9.02
N VAL A 232 18.53 5.41 -7.69
CA VAL A 232 17.58 6.15 -6.85
C VAL A 232 17.77 7.65 -7.01
N ASN A 233 19.01 8.14 -6.92
CA ASN A 233 19.32 9.58 -7.02
C ASN A 233 19.08 10.14 -8.42
N PHE A 234 19.26 9.33 -9.47
CA PHE A 234 18.97 9.74 -10.85
C PHE A 234 17.49 10.08 -11.03
N TYR A 235 16.60 9.23 -10.51
CA TYR A 235 15.15 9.36 -10.72
C TYR A 235 14.40 10.10 -9.59
N SER A 236 15.02 10.30 -8.44
CA SER A 236 14.31 10.83 -7.26
C SER A 236 15.21 11.53 -6.25
N GLU A 237 14.58 12.19 -5.29
CA GLU A 237 15.18 12.69 -4.05
C GLU A 237 14.73 11.76 -2.90
N PRO A 238 15.59 10.82 -2.44
CA PRO A 238 15.24 9.92 -1.35
C PRO A 238 15.38 10.61 0.01
N GLU A 239 14.45 10.31 0.93
CA GLU A 239 14.46 10.85 2.29
C GLU A 239 14.02 9.78 3.29
N TYR A 240 14.88 9.48 4.26
CA TYR A 240 14.52 8.63 5.39
C TYR A 240 13.59 9.39 6.33
N LYS A 241 12.40 8.87 6.59
CA LYS A 241 11.39 9.55 7.40
C LYS A 241 11.48 9.14 8.87
N PHE A 242 11.28 7.87 9.18
CA PHE A 242 11.33 7.36 10.55
C PHE A 242 11.46 5.84 10.60
N ARG A 243 11.96 5.34 11.72
CA ARG A 243 12.10 3.91 12.02
C ARG A 243 10.80 3.35 12.60
N VAL A 244 10.48 2.11 12.26
CA VAL A 244 9.33 1.36 12.78
C VAL A 244 9.82 0.09 13.46
N ASN A 245 9.55 -0.04 14.76
CA ASN A 245 9.94 -1.22 15.53
C ASN A 245 9.22 -2.48 14.99
N LYS A 246 9.97 -3.58 14.81
CA LYS A 246 9.48 -4.90 14.37
C LYS A 246 8.31 -5.45 15.19
N ASP A 247 8.15 -5.04 16.44
CA ASP A 247 7.07 -5.49 17.33
C ASP A 247 5.71 -4.94 16.90
N ASN A 248 5.67 -3.95 16.00
CA ASN A 248 4.46 -3.50 15.34
C ASN A 248 3.98 -4.44 14.23
N PHE A 249 4.60 -5.62 14.04
CA PHE A 249 4.27 -6.52 12.94
C PHE A 249 3.92 -7.94 13.41
N PHE A 250 3.05 -8.60 12.65
CA PHE A 250 2.78 -10.03 12.76
C PHE A 250 2.87 -10.77 11.41
N PRO A 251 3.65 -11.85 11.30
CA PRO A 251 4.65 -12.30 12.26
C PRO A 251 5.73 -11.23 12.46
N THR A 252 6.38 -11.25 13.62
CA THR A 252 7.47 -10.32 13.91
C THR A 252 8.64 -10.60 12.97
N PRO A 253 9.11 -9.62 12.17
CA PRO A 253 10.27 -9.77 11.32
C PRO A 253 11.56 -9.85 12.15
N LYS A 254 12.65 -10.24 11.49
CA LYS A 254 13.98 -10.33 12.14
C LYS A 254 14.64 -8.98 12.38
N VAL A 255 14.22 -7.98 11.62
CA VAL A 255 14.80 -6.63 11.58
C VAL A 255 13.69 -5.61 11.67
N ASP A 256 14.04 -4.40 12.09
CA ASP A 256 13.10 -3.28 12.10
C ASP A 256 12.77 -2.81 10.68
N GLY A 257 11.62 -2.16 10.58
CA GLY A 257 11.21 -1.45 9.38
C GLY A 257 11.62 0.02 9.43
N ALA A 258 11.53 0.69 8.30
CA ALA A 258 11.62 2.14 8.21
C ALA A 258 10.82 2.66 7.03
N VAL A 259 10.35 3.89 7.18
CA VAL A 259 9.62 4.63 6.16
C VAL A 259 10.60 5.49 5.39
N ILE A 260 10.57 5.37 4.07
CA ILE A 260 11.37 6.16 3.14
C ILE A 260 10.44 6.76 2.09
N SER A 261 10.67 8.03 1.76
CA SER A 261 9.99 8.69 0.64
C SER A 261 10.97 8.95 -0.50
N PHE A 262 10.47 8.88 -1.72
CA PHE A 262 11.16 9.25 -2.94
C PHE A 262 10.29 10.28 -3.66
N LYS A 263 10.72 11.54 -3.66
CA LYS A 263 10.11 12.55 -4.53
C LYS A 263 10.63 12.34 -5.94
N LEU A 264 9.75 12.02 -6.89
CA LEU A 264 10.19 11.66 -8.24
C LEU A 264 10.49 12.91 -9.07
N LYS A 265 11.54 12.80 -9.89
CA LYS A 265 11.96 13.81 -10.85
C LYS A 265 11.25 13.62 -12.18
N ASN A 266 10.88 14.71 -12.83
CA ASN A 266 10.45 14.70 -14.23
C ASN A 266 11.65 14.54 -15.17
N ALA A 267 11.38 14.21 -16.43
CA ALA A 267 12.44 13.93 -17.41
C ALA A 267 13.39 15.12 -17.61
N GLU A 268 12.89 16.34 -17.44
CA GLU A 268 13.63 17.59 -17.58
C GLU A 268 14.59 17.84 -16.40
N GLU A 269 14.38 17.16 -15.27
CA GLU A 269 15.20 17.29 -14.05
C GLU A 269 16.30 16.21 -13.99
N TYR A 270 16.34 15.28 -14.95
CA TYR A 270 17.35 14.23 -14.97
C TYR A 270 18.73 14.79 -15.31
N PRO A 271 19.81 14.23 -14.74
CA PRO A 271 21.16 14.55 -15.17
C PRO A 271 21.30 14.34 -16.68
N PRO A 272 21.99 15.25 -17.40
CA PRO A 272 22.19 15.13 -18.83
C PRO A 272 23.04 13.89 -19.15
N VAL A 273 22.44 12.92 -19.84
CA VAL A 273 23.06 11.66 -20.28
C VAL A 273 22.56 11.30 -21.68
N GLY A 274 23.39 10.67 -22.52
CA GLY A 274 22.96 10.32 -23.88
C GLY A 274 21.78 9.35 -23.91
N SER A 275 21.77 8.35 -23.03
CA SER A 275 20.55 7.61 -22.70
C SER A 275 20.61 7.00 -21.29
N PRO A 276 19.48 6.91 -20.57
CA PRO A 276 19.44 6.24 -19.26
C PRO A 276 19.94 4.79 -19.33
N LYS A 277 19.61 4.07 -20.43
CA LYS A 277 20.02 2.66 -20.61
C LYS A 277 21.55 2.53 -20.70
N SER A 278 22.20 3.34 -21.54
CA SER A 278 23.66 3.34 -21.68
C SER A 278 24.34 3.77 -20.37
N PHE A 279 23.81 4.81 -19.73
CA PHE A 279 24.30 5.30 -18.45
C PHE A 279 24.28 4.23 -17.36
N PHE A 280 23.14 3.55 -17.14
CA PHE A 280 23.07 2.50 -16.12
C PHE A 280 23.89 1.25 -16.49
N SER A 281 24.07 0.96 -17.79
CA SER A 281 25.01 -0.08 -18.22
C SER A 281 26.45 0.26 -17.80
N MET A 282 26.88 1.51 -18.05
CA MET A 282 28.18 2.01 -17.63
C MET A 282 28.34 1.96 -16.10
N VAL A 283 27.33 2.43 -15.35
CA VAL A 283 27.33 2.37 -13.88
C VAL A 283 27.51 0.93 -13.40
N ASN A 284 26.71 -0.03 -13.89
CA ASN A 284 26.85 -1.44 -13.50
C ASN A 284 28.25 -1.99 -13.80
N SER A 285 28.80 -1.65 -14.96
CA SER A 285 30.18 -1.99 -15.34
C SER A 285 31.23 -1.41 -14.38
N ALA A 286 31.06 -0.15 -13.96
CA ALA A 286 31.96 0.51 -13.02
C ALA A 286 32.00 -0.22 -11.66
N PHE A 287 30.85 -0.64 -11.15
CA PHE A 287 30.71 -1.31 -9.85
C PHE A 287 31.05 -2.81 -9.86
N ASN A 288 31.29 -3.42 -11.03
CA ASN A 288 31.56 -4.86 -11.14
C ASN A 288 32.90 -5.28 -10.49
N GLY A 289 33.80 -4.34 -10.22
CA GLY A 289 35.07 -4.58 -9.54
C GLY A 289 35.35 -3.61 -8.40
N LYS A 290 34.96 -3.96 -7.16
CA LYS A 290 35.11 -3.11 -5.95
C LYS A 290 36.53 -2.54 -5.73
N ARG A 291 37.56 -3.25 -6.19
CA ARG A 291 38.98 -2.89 -6.03
C ARG A 291 39.67 -2.53 -7.34
N LYS A 292 38.94 -2.56 -8.46
CA LYS A 292 39.51 -2.23 -9.78
C LYS A 292 39.44 -0.72 -9.99
N MET A 293 40.49 -0.16 -10.59
CA MET A 293 40.50 1.22 -11.06
C MET A 293 39.40 1.41 -12.10
N LEU A 294 38.73 2.57 -12.11
CA LEU A 294 37.60 2.83 -13.00
C LEU A 294 37.97 2.63 -14.48
N ARG A 295 39.16 3.08 -14.89
CA ARG A 295 39.73 2.84 -16.23
C ARG A 295 39.77 1.37 -16.64
N LYS A 296 40.00 0.45 -15.69
CA LYS A 296 40.02 -1.00 -15.94
C LYS A 296 38.63 -1.60 -15.96
N SER A 297 37.70 -1.06 -15.17
CA SER A 297 36.30 -1.48 -15.18
C SER A 297 35.58 -1.05 -16.46
N LEU A 298 35.92 0.11 -17.03
CA LEU A 298 35.25 0.71 -18.20
C LEU A 298 36.00 0.52 -19.53
N GLN A 299 37.11 -0.22 -19.55
CA GLN A 299 37.95 -0.41 -20.76
C GLN A 299 37.24 -1.06 -21.97
N HIS A 300 36.05 -1.64 -21.76
CA HIS A 300 35.22 -2.21 -22.83
C HIS A 300 34.27 -1.19 -23.47
N ILE A 301 34.16 0.01 -22.87
CA ILE A 301 33.31 1.11 -23.35
C ILE A 301 34.20 2.18 -24.03
N CYS A 302 35.29 2.58 -23.37
CA CYS A 302 36.25 3.56 -23.89
C CYS A 302 37.69 3.11 -23.65
N SER A 303 38.64 3.70 -24.35
CA SER A 303 40.06 3.44 -24.11
C SER A 303 40.49 3.94 -22.72
N SER A 304 41.53 3.33 -22.15
CA SER A 304 42.07 3.76 -20.85
C SER A 304 42.55 5.21 -20.87
N SER A 305 43.10 5.68 -21.99
CA SER A 305 43.57 7.06 -22.18
C SER A 305 42.44 8.08 -22.16
N GLU A 306 41.31 7.78 -22.79
CA GLU A 306 40.13 8.66 -22.78
C GLU A 306 39.55 8.77 -21.37
N ILE A 307 39.44 7.64 -20.66
CA ILE A 307 38.92 7.62 -19.29
C ILE A 307 39.85 8.41 -18.34
N GLU A 308 41.16 8.25 -18.48
CA GLU A 308 42.15 8.99 -17.69
C GLU A 308 42.08 10.50 -17.97
N ALA A 309 41.89 10.90 -19.23
CA ALA A 309 41.72 12.31 -19.61
C ALA A 309 40.42 12.90 -19.02
N VAL A 310 39.30 12.17 -19.09
CA VAL A 310 38.02 12.60 -18.50
C VAL A 310 38.16 12.75 -16.98
N LEU A 311 38.75 11.75 -16.30
CA LEU A 311 39.00 11.79 -14.86
C LEU A 311 39.85 13.01 -14.47
N HIS A 312 40.92 13.28 -15.20
CA HIS A 312 41.76 14.45 -14.98
C HIS A 312 40.97 15.76 -15.16
N ASN A 313 40.15 15.86 -16.21
CA ASN A 313 39.35 17.05 -16.50
C ASN A 313 38.32 17.36 -15.41
N ILE A 314 37.79 16.35 -14.74
CA ILE A 314 36.86 16.51 -13.61
C ILE A 314 37.56 16.55 -12.24
N GLY A 315 38.89 16.63 -12.21
CA GLY A 315 39.68 16.75 -10.99
C GLY A 315 39.80 15.46 -10.16
N LEU A 316 39.60 14.29 -10.78
CA LEU A 316 39.74 13.00 -10.13
C LEU A 316 41.09 12.32 -10.39
N PRO A 317 41.65 11.61 -9.40
CA PRO A 317 42.80 10.74 -9.61
C PRO A 317 42.53 9.66 -10.67
N VAL A 318 43.47 9.46 -11.59
CA VAL A 318 43.44 8.34 -12.55
C VAL A 318 43.44 6.96 -11.88
N THR A 319 43.85 6.90 -10.61
CA THR A 319 43.87 5.71 -9.78
C THR A 319 42.56 5.39 -9.07
N ILE A 320 41.54 6.20 -9.30
CA ILE A 320 40.29 6.09 -8.56
C ILE A 320 39.57 4.77 -8.84
N THR A 321 39.00 4.22 -7.77
CA THR A 321 38.13 3.03 -7.84
C THR A 321 36.67 3.45 -7.73
N CYS A 322 35.74 2.58 -8.13
CA CYS A 322 34.32 2.91 -8.14
C CYS A 322 33.77 3.35 -6.76
N THR A 323 34.36 2.84 -5.68
CA THR A 323 34.02 3.20 -4.29
C THR A 323 34.37 4.64 -3.93
N PHE A 324 35.24 5.30 -4.71
CA PHE A 324 35.68 6.68 -4.49
C PHE A 324 35.35 7.62 -5.65
N GLY A 325 35.06 7.12 -6.86
CA GLY A 325 35.17 7.89 -8.10
C GLY A 325 33.92 8.33 -8.83
N LEU A 326 32.73 7.82 -8.50
CA LEU A 326 31.48 8.37 -9.08
C LEU A 326 30.98 9.65 -8.37
N GLN A 327 31.85 10.28 -7.57
CA GLN A 327 31.58 11.46 -6.75
C GLN A 327 31.21 12.73 -7.53
N LEU A 328 31.50 12.85 -8.83
CA LEU A 328 31.54 14.18 -9.48
C LEU A 328 30.58 14.42 -10.66
N THR A 329 29.89 13.41 -11.19
CA THR A 329 29.17 13.58 -12.46
C THR A 329 27.65 13.75 -12.35
N CYS A 330 27.03 13.50 -11.19
CA CYS A 330 25.59 13.74 -11.04
C CYS A 330 25.22 15.18 -10.64
N SER A 331 26.20 15.97 -10.18
CA SER A 331 25.93 17.34 -9.70
C SER A 331 26.48 18.45 -10.60
N ASN A 332 27.26 18.15 -11.66
CA ASN A 332 27.88 19.26 -12.40
C ASN A 332 28.40 19.04 -13.83
N THR A 333 28.07 17.98 -14.57
CA THR A 333 28.58 17.87 -15.96
C THR A 333 27.56 17.34 -16.95
N GLY A 334 27.25 18.20 -17.93
CA GLY A 334 26.74 17.83 -19.24
C GLY A 334 27.65 16.80 -19.90
N LEU A 335 27.32 15.52 -19.73
CA LEU A 335 27.79 14.47 -20.61
C LEU A 335 27.13 14.68 -21.98
N ASN A 336 27.79 15.48 -22.81
CA ASN A 336 27.64 15.38 -24.25
C ASN A 336 28.37 14.11 -24.67
N ASP A 337 27.63 13.01 -24.80
CA ASP A 337 28.08 11.81 -25.48
C ASP A 337 28.22 12.14 -26.99
N THR A 338 29.45 12.18 -27.48
CA THR A 338 29.77 11.84 -28.88
C THR A 338 30.20 10.39 -28.96
#